data_AF-A0A1G7QC76-F1
#
_entry.id   AF-A0A1G7QC76-F1
#
_cell.length_a   1.000
_cell.length_b   1.000
_cell.length_c   1.000
_cell.angle_alpha   90.00
_cell.angle_beta   90.00
_cell.angle_gamma   90.00
#
_symmetry.space_group_name_H-M   'P 1'
#
loop_
_entity.id
_entity.type
_entity.pdbx_description
1 polymer ?
#
loop_
_entity_poly.entity_id
_entity_poly.type
_entity_poly.pdbx_seq_one_letter_code
_entity_poly.pdbx_strand_id
1 'polypeptide(L)'
;MSTPDSDGTPNYWITTASPTIEAVVNPLTAACTEAGYVPDVVRILDNPTVRESSARAAELAGELVAAHAGEEPDIDRITIETERNFEAIVDYHRHAVEDAHDDGATVAIDVTPGRKFMSAIAFQAGIQFDADHVYYLHLHSSDYYNRVYPEIPRPGVDLVDFTEVF
;
A
#
# COMPACT_ATOMS: atom_id res chain seq x y z
N MET A 1 -32.45 8.30 15.24
CA MET A 1 -31.16 7.90 15.82
C MET A 1 -30.17 8.08 14.69
N SER A 2 -29.58 9.26 14.60
CA SER A 2 -28.67 9.60 13.51
C SER A 2 -27.34 8.94 13.80
N THR A 3 -26.84 8.16 12.85
CA THR A 3 -25.45 7.74 12.76
C THR A 3 -24.55 8.98 12.83
N PRO A 4 -23.41 8.96 13.51
CA PRO A 4 -22.45 10.06 13.37
C PRO A 4 -21.97 10.06 11.91
N ASP A 5 -21.99 11.24 11.29
CA ASP A 5 -21.22 11.50 10.08
C ASP A 5 -19.75 11.15 10.37
N SER A 6 -19.13 10.29 9.57
CA SER A 6 -17.69 10.08 9.61
C SER A 6 -17.03 11.34 9.06
N ASP A 7 -16.71 12.26 9.96
CA ASP A 7 -16.02 13.54 9.74
C ASP A 7 -14.52 13.33 9.40
N GLY A 8 -14.17 12.20 8.76
CA GLY A 8 -12.80 11.80 8.42
C GLY A 8 -12.60 11.80 6.91
N THR A 9 -11.56 12.49 6.45
CA THR A 9 -11.03 12.36 5.09
C THR A 9 -10.70 10.87 4.83
N PRO A 10 -11.21 10.24 3.75
CA PRO A 10 -10.92 8.84 3.45
C PRO A 10 -9.42 8.63 3.19
N ASN A 11 -8.92 7.42 3.46
CA ASN A 11 -7.52 7.06 3.28
C ASN A 11 -7.37 5.99 2.18
N TYR A 12 -6.55 6.27 1.17
CA TYR A 12 -6.26 5.40 0.04
C TYR A 12 -4.87 4.79 0.15
N TRP A 13 -4.77 3.47 0.27
CA TRP A 13 -3.50 2.74 0.24
C TRP A 13 -3.25 2.12 -1.13
N ILE A 14 -2.22 2.61 -1.83
CA ILE A 14 -1.88 2.21 -3.19
C ILE A 14 -0.60 1.36 -3.17
N THR A 15 -0.68 0.11 -3.61
CA THR A 15 0.46 -0.82 -3.56
C THR A 15 0.54 -1.71 -4.80
N THR A 16 1.65 -2.44 -4.93
CA THR A 16 1.88 -3.42 -6.00
C THR A 16 1.97 -4.83 -5.41
N ALA A 17 1.38 -5.81 -6.08
CA ALA A 17 1.49 -7.20 -5.69
C ALA A 17 2.92 -7.73 -5.83
N SER A 18 3.26 -8.68 -4.96
CA SER A 18 4.55 -9.36 -4.92
C SER A 18 4.33 -10.87 -4.86
N PRO A 19 5.31 -11.70 -5.30
CA PRO A 19 5.29 -13.15 -5.02
C PRO A 19 5.28 -13.46 -3.51
N THR A 20 5.79 -12.54 -2.69
CA THR A 20 5.86 -12.66 -1.23
C THR A 20 4.77 -11.81 -0.60
N ILE A 21 3.89 -12.43 0.18
CA ILE A 21 2.72 -11.77 0.79
C ILE A 21 3.19 -10.71 1.80
N GLU A 22 4.20 -11.03 2.60
CA GLU A 22 4.78 -10.17 3.64
C GLU A 22 5.28 -8.84 3.07
N ALA A 23 5.76 -8.83 1.82
CA ALA A 23 6.21 -7.61 1.16
C ALA A 23 5.06 -6.63 0.88
N VAL A 24 3.82 -7.11 0.78
CA VAL A 24 2.62 -6.31 0.53
C VAL A 24 1.94 -5.93 1.85
N VAL A 25 1.82 -6.89 2.78
CA VAL A 25 1.03 -6.68 4.01
C VAL A 25 1.83 -6.06 5.15
N ASN A 26 3.15 -6.26 5.24
CA ASN A 26 3.94 -5.68 6.34
C ASN A 26 4.00 -4.14 6.27
N PRO A 27 4.19 -3.49 5.10
CA PRO A 27 4.18 -2.03 5.03
C PRO A 27 2.82 -1.46 5.46
N LEU A 28 1.72 -2.08 5.03
CA LEU A 28 0.38 -1.73 5.47
C LEU A 28 0.21 -1.93 6.99
N THR A 29 0.71 -3.04 7.54
CA THR A 29 0.68 -3.30 9.00
C THR A 29 1.40 -2.19 9.77
N ALA A 30 2.59 -1.82 9.30
CA ALA A 30 3.39 -0.77 9.91
C ALA A 30 2.67 0.58 9.80
N ALA A 31 2.06 0.91 8.66
CA ALA A 31 1.30 2.14 8.49
C ALA A 31 0.12 2.24 9.47
N CYS A 32 -0.68 1.17 9.59
CA CYS A 32 -1.80 1.11 10.53
C CYS A 32 -1.35 1.18 12.00
N THR A 33 -0.18 0.60 12.34
CA THR A 33 0.27 0.45 13.73
C THR A 33 1.13 1.61 14.22
N GLU A 34 2.04 2.11 13.38
CA GLU A 34 3.06 3.11 13.74
C GLU A 34 2.64 4.52 13.31
N ALA A 35 2.19 4.69 12.07
CA ALA A 35 1.79 5.99 11.53
C ALA A 35 0.33 6.33 11.88
N GLY A 36 -0.47 5.34 12.28
CA GLY A 36 -1.92 5.52 12.49
C GLY A 36 -2.68 5.73 11.18
N TYR A 37 -2.06 5.42 10.03
CA TYR A 37 -2.67 5.51 8.72
C TYR A 37 -3.46 4.22 8.45
N VAL A 38 -4.78 4.28 8.63
CA VAL A 38 -5.70 3.15 8.42
C VAL A 38 -6.52 3.43 7.16
N PRO A 39 -6.37 2.64 6.09
CA PRO A 39 -7.04 2.92 4.82
C PRO A 39 -8.51 2.50 4.82
N ASP A 40 -9.33 3.28 4.15
CA ASP A 40 -10.71 2.92 3.77
C ASP A 40 -10.73 2.21 2.40
N VAL A 41 -9.74 2.50 1.55
CA VAL A 41 -9.59 1.89 0.23
C VAL A 41 -8.18 1.33 0.08
N VAL A 42 -8.06 0.07 -0.35
CA VAL A 42 -6.80 -0.57 -0.70
C VAL A 42 -6.81 -0.91 -2.17
N ARG A 43 -5.90 -0.32 -2.95
CA ARG A 43 -5.72 -0.65 -4.37
C ARG A 43 -4.44 -1.45 -4.56
N ILE A 44 -4.53 -2.57 -5.27
CA ILE A 44 -3.40 -3.46 -5.54
C ILE A 44 -3.22 -3.62 -7.06
N LEU A 45 -2.07 -3.19 -7.57
CA LEU A 45 -1.66 -3.50 -8.94
C LEU A 45 -1.08 -4.91 -9.02
N ASP A 46 -1.61 -5.75 -9.90
CA ASP A 46 -1.06 -7.08 -10.14
C ASP A 46 -0.89 -7.41 -11.62
N ASN A 47 -0.32 -8.58 -11.88
CA ASN A 47 -0.15 -9.13 -13.22
C ASN A 47 -0.32 -10.67 -13.15
N PRO A 48 -0.41 -11.38 -14.29
CA PRO A 48 -0.68 -12.81 -14.29
C PRO A 48 0.29 -13.66 -13.45
N THR A 49 1.54 -13.22 -13.23
CA THR A 49 2.54 -13.99 -12.49
C THR A 49 2.39 -13.94 -10.97
N VAL A 50 1.64 -12.96 -10.45
CA VAL A 50 1.44 -12.73 -9.00
C VAL A 50 -0.05 -12.69 -8.64
N ARG A 51 -0.94 -13.19 -9.51
CA ARG A 51 -2.40 -13.09 -9.31
C ARG A 51 -2.88 -13.84 -8.07
N GLU A 52 -2.31 -15.02 -7.79
CA GLU A 52 -2.68 -15.82 -6.61
C GLU A 52 -2.19 -15.15 -5.32
N SER A 53 -0.94 -14.67 -5.29
CA SER A 53 -0.40 -13.96 -4.14
C SER A 53 -1.09 -12.61 -3.92
N SER A 54 -1.48 -11.91 -4.98
CA SER A 54 -2.30 -10.69 -4.94
C SER A 54 -3.66 -10.94 -4.29
N ALA A 55 -4.37 -12.00 -4.70
CA ALA A 55 -5.65 -12.36 -4.09
C ALA A 55 -5.49 -12.67 -2.59
N ARG A 56 -4.43 -13.40 -2.22
CA ARG A 56 -4.16 -13.71 -0.81
C ARG A 56 -3.75 -12.48 0.00
N ALA A 57 -2.97 -11.57 -0.59
CA ALA A 57 -2.60 -10.31 0.04
C ALA A 57 -3.81 -9.41 0.25
N ALA A 58 -4.76 -9.38 -0.68
CA ALA A 58 -6.02 -8.66 -0.54
C ALA A 58 -6.85 -9.18 0.65
N GLU A 59 -7.05 -10.49 0.76
CA GLU A 59 -7.75 -11.09 1.91
C GLU A 59 -7.12 -10.67 3.25
N LEU A 60 -5.78 -10.77 3.35
CA LEU A 60 -5.06 -10.42 4.57
C LEU A 60 -5.05 -8.91 4.85
N ALA A 61 -5.00 -8.09 3.81
CA ALA A 61 -5.13 -6.64 3.96
C ALA A 61 -6.50 -6.27 4.53
N GLY A 62 -7.57 -6.93 4.06
CA GLY A 62 -8.92 -6.75 4.59
C GLY A 62 -9.01 -7.11 6.07
N GLU A 63 -8.57 -8.31 6.43
CA GLU A 63 -8.54 -8.77 7.83
C GLU A 63 -7.71 -7.84 8.73
N LEU A 64 -6.56 -7.38 8.23
CA LEU A 64 -5.68 -6.47 8.95
C LEU A 64 -6.35 -5.14 9.21
N VAL A 65 -6.88 -4.50 8.17
CA VAL A 65 -7.53 -3.19 8.31
C VAL A 65 -8.77 -3.31 9.20
N ALA A 66 -9.56 -4.38 9.08
CA ALA A 66 -10.68 -4.65 9.97
C ALA A 66 -10.25 -4.79 11.44
N ALA A 67 -9.06 -5.33 11.72
CA ALA A 67 -8.53 -5.40 13.08
C ALA A 67 -8.19 -4.00 13.67
N HIS A 68 -7.95 -3.00 12.83
CA HIS A 68 -7.65 -1.62 13.24
C HIS A 68 -8.89 -0.69 13.20
N ALA A 69 -9.70 -0.77 12.14
CA ALA A 69 -10.86 0.09 11.90
C ALA A 69 -12.19 -0.49 12.44
N GLY A 70 -12.28 -1.80 12.64
CA GLY A 70 -13.51 -2.51 12.99
C GLY A 70 -14.33 -2.98 11.79
N GLU A 71 -13.97 -2.58 10.56
CA GLU A 71 -14.56 -3.02 9.30
C GLU A 71 -13.51 -3.17 8.19
N GLU A 72 -13.82 -3.98 7.18
CA GLU A 72 -12.93 -4.18 6.03
C GLU A 72 -12.94 -2.95 5.12
N PRO A 73 -11.80 -2.61 4.48
CA PRO A 73 -11.72 -1.56 3.48
C PRO A 73 -12.32 -2.03 2.16
N ASP A 74 -12.64 -1.09 1.28
CA ASP A 74 -12.89 -1.40 -0.12
C ASP A 74 -11.58 -1.82 -0.80
N ILE A 75 -11.53 -3.05 -1.32
CA ILE A 75 -10.34 -3.58 -1.98
C ILE A 75 -10.54 -3.64 -3.48
N ASP A 76 -9.72 -2.87 -4.21
CA ASP A 76 -9.65 -2.91 -5.66
C ASP A 76 -8.36 -3.58 -6.15
N ARG A 77 -8.49 -4.42 -7.17
CA ARG A 77 -7.37 -5.15 -7.78
C ARG A 77 -7.34 -4.90 -9.28
N ILE A 78 -6.28 -4.23 -9.71
CA ILE A 78 -6.08 -3.85 -11.11
C ILE A 78 -5.04 -4.79 -11.70
N THR A 79 -5.40 -5.55 -12.73
CA THR A 79 -4.47 -6.45 -13.42
C THR A 79 -3.94 -5.83 -14.72
N ILE A 80 -2.62 -5.71 -14.85
CA ILE A 80 -1.97 -5.39 -16.12
C ILE A 80 -1.59 -6.68 -16.88
N GLU A 81 -1.62 -6.62 -18.21
CA GLU A 81 -1.40 -7.80 -19.06
C GLU A 81 0.00 -8.41 -18.89
N THR A 82 1.03 -7.57 -18.72
CA THR A 82 2.42 -8.01 -18.58
C THR A 82 3.15 -7.24 -17.50
N GLU A 83 4.08 -7.90 -16.79
CA GLU A 83 4.89 -7.33 -15.70
C GLU A 83 5.65 -6.05 -16.11
N ARG A 84 5.95 -5.88 -17.40
CA ARG A 84 6.75 -4.76 -17.95
C ARG A 84 5.93 -3.79 -18.79
N ASN A 85 4.62 -3.77 -18.62
CA ASN A 85 3.81 -2.70 -19.21
C ASN A 85 4.02 -1.41 -18.40
N PHE A 86 5.13 -0.72 -18.66
CA PHE A 86 5.54 0.45 -17.88
C PHE A 86 4.53 1.59 -17.95
N GLU A 87 3.91 1.81 -19.11
CA GLU A 87 2.85 2.81 -19.28
C GLU A 87 1.66 2.49 -18.36
N ALA A 88 1.20 1.23 -18.33
CA ALA A 88 0.10 0.85 -17.46
C ALA A 88 0.45 0.93 -15.96
N ILE A 89 1.71 0.71 -15.56
CA ILE A 89 2.16 0.91 -14.17
C ILE A 89 2.12 2.40 -13.80
N VAL A 90 2.59 3.27 -14.69
CA VAL A 90 2.53 4.72 -14.49
C VAL A 90 1.07 5.19 -14.40
N ASP A 91 0.24 4.77 -15.35
CA ASP A 91 -1.17 5.15 -15.40
C ASP A 91 -1.94 4.64 -14.18
N TYR A 92 -1.62 3.45 -13.67
CA TYR A 92 -2.19 2.94 -12.43
C TYR A 92 -1.93 3.89 -11.25
N HIS A 93 -0.66 4.26 -11.00
CA HIS A 93 -0.33 5.13 -9.86
C HIS A 93 -0.87 6.55 -10.05
N ARG A 94 -0.83 7.06 -11.28
CA ARG A 94 -1.42 8.36 -11.61
C ARG A 94 -2.91 8.40 -11.28
N HIS A 95 -3.69 7.50 -11.87
CA HIS A 95 -5.14 7.49 -11.64
C HIS A 95 -5.48 7.20 -10.18
N ALA A 96 -4.70 6.38 -9.48
CA ALA A 96 -4.92 6.13 -8.07
C ALA A 96 -4.80 7.39 -7.20
N VAL A 97 -3.85 8.27 -7.51
CA VAL A 97 -3.68 9.55 -6.82
C VAL A 97 -4.73 10.56 -7.25
N GLU A 98 -4.99 10.66 -8.56
CA GLU A 98 -6.01 11.56 -9.11
C GLU A 98 -7.42 11.24 -8.56
N ASP A 99 -7.80 9.95 -8.53
CA ASP A 99 -9.08 9.50 -7.97
C ASP A 99 -9.20 9.84 -6.48
N ALA A 100 -8.13 9.62 -5.70
CA ALA A 100 -8.13 9.96 -4.27
C ALA A 100 -8.32 11.47 -4.05
N HIS A 101 -7.65 12.31 -4.85
CA HIS A 101 -7.82 13.76 -4.78
C HIS A 101 -9.24 14.20 -5.18
N ASP A 102 -9.82 13.59 -6.21
CA ASP A 102 -11.20 13.85 -6.64
C ASP A 102 -12.22 13.48 -5.55
N ASP A 103 -11.93 12.43 -4.78
CA ASP A 103 -12.72 12.01 -3.61
C ASP A 103 -12.46 12.86 -2.36
N GLY A 104 -11.50 13.80 -2.42
CA GLY A 104 -11.05 14.59 -1.27
C GLY A 104 -10.39 13.73 -0.18
N ALA A 105 -9.81 12.58 -0.56
CA ALA A 105 -9.13 11.60 0.26
C ALA A 105 -7.64 11.94 0.45
N THR A 106 -7.04 11.36 1.49
CA THR A 106 -5.59 11.31 1.68
C THR A 106 -5.05 10.04 1.02
N VAL A 107 -3.94 10.13 0.30
CA VAL A 107 -3.38 9.00 -0.46
C VAL A 107 -1.96 8.66 -0.03
N ALA A 108 -1.74 7.36 0.19
CA ALA A 108 -0.44 6.78 0.51
C ALA A 108 -0.02 5.80 -0.58
N ILE A 109 1.20 5.97 -1.11
CA ILE A 109 1.82 5.00 -2.03
C ILE A 109 2.87 4.17 -1.29
N ASP A 110 2.69 2.86 -1.31
CA ASP A 110 3.68 1.89 -0.84
C ASP A 110 4.63 1.48 -1.96
N VAL A 111 5.91 1.79 -1.80
CA VAL A 111 6.96 1.50 -2.78
C VAL A 111 7.76 0.23 -2.43
N THR A 112 7.40 -0.45 -1.34
CA THR A 112 8.12 -1.64 -0.84
C THR A 112 8.01 -2.85 -1.77
N PRO A 113 6.81 -3.27 -2.20
CA PRO A 113 6.67 -4.50 -2.97
C PRO A 113 6.98 -4.32 -4.46
N GLY A 114 7.11 -5.46 -5.13
CA GLY A 114 7.33 -5.52 -6.57
C GLY A 114 8.82 -5.50 -6.96
N ARG A 115 9.06 -5.38 -8.26
CA ARG A 115 10.41 -5.28 -8.81
C ARG A 115 10.95 -3.87 -8.61
N LYS A 116 12.27 -3.71 -8.60
CA LYS A 116 12.93 -2.40 -8.45
C LYS A 116 12.40 -1.30 -9.38
N PHE A 117 12.00 -1.65 -10.60
CA PHE A 117 11.42 -0.67 -11.53
C PHE A 117 10.00 -0.27 -11.13
N MET A 118 9.21 -1.16 -10.52
CA MET A 118 7.88 -0.85 -9.98
C MET A 118 8.02 0.11 -8.80
N SER A 119 8.92 -0.18 -7.85
CA SER A 119 9.21 0.72 -6.73
C SER A 119 9.67 2.10 -7.20
N ALA A 120 10.52 2.17 -8.23
CA ALA A 120 10.99 3.45 -8.79
C ALA A 120 9.86 4.24 -9.47
N ILE A 121 8.96 3.57 -10.20
CA ILE A 121 7.80 4.20 -10.82
C ILE A 121 6.80 4.66 -9.76
N ALA A 122 6.49 3.82 -8.78
CA ALA A 122 5.59 4.14 -7.67
C ALA A 122 6.11 5.36 -6.88
N PHE A 123 7.41 5.36 -6.54
CA PHE A 123 8.06 6.50 -5.88
C PHE A 123 7.97 7.77 -6.73
N GLN A 124 8.35 7.71 -8.01
CA GLN A 124 8.28 8.86 -8.91
C GLN A 124 6.85 9.36 -9.03
N ALA A 125 5.86 8.48 -9.18
CA ALA A 125 4.46 8.83 -9.30
C ALA A 125 3.94 9.50 -8.03
N GLY A 126 4.27 8.97 -6.84
CA GLY A 126 3.88 9.57 -5.56
C GLY A 126 4.38 11.01 -5.41
N ILE A 127 5.65 11.26 -5.77
CA ILE A 127 6.19 12.62 -5.73
C ILE A 127 5.62 13.50 -6.85
N GLN A 128 5.51 12.97 -8.08
CA GLN A 128 5.12 13.77 -9.25
C GLN A 128 3.65 14.17 -9.24
N PHE A 129 2.78 13.35 -8.66
CA PHE A 129 1.34 13.58 -8.59
C PHE A 129 0.88 14.04 -7.21
N ASP A 130 1.82 14.43 -6.33
CA ASP A 130 1.56 15.01 -5.00
C ASP A 130 0.75 14.09 -4.07
N ALA A 131 1.14 12.82 -3.94
CA ALA A 131 0.60 11.95 -2.89
C ALA A 131 0.99 12.45 -1.49
N ASP A 132 0.09 12.34 -0.51
CA ASP A 132 0.34 12.80 0.86
C ASP A 132 1.46 12.01 1.54
N HIS A 133 1.53 10.71 1.26
CA HIS A 133 2.54 9.81 1.82
C HIS A 133 3.17 8.91 0.75
N VAL A 134 4.48 8.68 0.89
CA VAL A 134 5.21 7.71 0.06
C VAL A 134 6.00 6.79 0.98
N TYR A 135 5.37 5.67 1.35
CA TYR A 135 5.90 4.74 2.34
C TYR A 135 6.85 3.71 1.76
N TYR A 136 7.91 3.42 2.53
CA TYR A 136 8.81 2.30 2.33
C TYR A 136 9.10 1.60 3.65
N LEU A 137 8.85 0.30 3.70
CA LEU A 137 9.21 -0.51 4.84
C LEU A 137 10.67 -0.99 4.72
N HIS A 138 11.55 -0.39 5.50
CA HIS A 138 12.96 -0.75 5.55
C HIS A 138 13.19 -1.88 6.56
N LEU A 139 13.69 -3.02 6.09
CA LEU A 139 14.15 -4.11 6.96
C LEU A 139 15.66 -4.01 7.17
N HIS A 140 16.10 -3.94 8.44
CA HIS A 140 17.53 -3.82 8.77
C HIS A 140 18.33 -5.11 8.54
N SER A 141 17.67 -6.25 8.35
CA SER A 141 18.30 -7.52 8.02
C SER A 141 17.44 -8.34 7.08
N SER A 142 18.08 -9.06 6.16
CA SER A 142 17.43 -10.08 5.33
C SER A 142 16.86 -11.25 6.13
N ASP A 143 17.28 -11.43 7.39
CA ASP A 143 16.74 -12.47 8.28
C ASP A 143 15.26 -12.27 8.61
N TYR A 144 14.74 -11.06 8.37
CA TYR A 144 13.33 -10.71 8.52
C TYR A 144 12.52 -10.87 7.24
N TYR A 145 13.15 -11.27 6.13
CA TYR A 145 12.40 -11.61 4.92
C TYR A 145 11.48 -12.81 5.19
N ASN A 146 10.26 -12.74 4.67
CA ASN A 146 9.19 -13.74 4.89
C ASN A 146 8.74 -13.89 6.34
N ARG A 147 9.01 -12.90 7.20
CA ARG A 147 8.37 -12.80 8.52
C ARG A 147 7.23 -11.81 8.44
N VAL A 148 6.11 -12.13 9.08
CA VAL A 148 5.02 -11.16 9.25
C VAL A 148 5.46 -10.07 10.23
N TYR A 149 4.98 -8.86 10.03
CA TYR A 149 5.39 -7.67 10.80
C TYR A 149 5.40 -7.88 12.34
N PRO A 150 4.40 -8.53 12.99
CA PRO A 150 4.43 -8.78 14.43
C PRO A 150 5.59 -9.67 14.94
N GLU A 151 6.22 -10.45 14.07
CA GLU A 151 7.37 -11.30 14.40
C GLU A 151 8.71 -10.59 14.27
N ILE A 152 8.72 -9.38 13.70
CA ILE A 152 9.93 -8.57 13.51
C ILE A 152 10.15 -7.76 14.78
N PRO A 153 11.32 -7.85 15.43
CA PRO A 153 11.64 -6.99 16.57
C PRO A 153 11.55 -5.52 16.14
N ARG A 154 10.97 -4.65 16.97
CA ARG A 154 10.82 -3.21 16.63
C ARG A 154 12.10 -2.53 16.13
N PRO A 155 13.30 -2.77 16.71
CA PRO A 155 14.54 -2.20 16.18
C PRO A 155 15.03 -2.84 14.86
N GLY A 156 14.26 -3.75 14.26
CA GLY A 156 14.58 -4.53 13.06
C GLY A 156 13.89 -4.01 11.79
N VAL A 157 12.98 -3.04 11.93
CA VAL A 157 12.20 -2.46 10.85
C VAL A 157 11.95 -0.98 11.10
N ASP A 158 11.97 -0.18 10.04
CA ASP A 158 11.52 1.21 10.04
C ASP A 158 10.47 1.39 8.94
N LEU A 159 9.35 2.01 9.25
CA LEU A 159 8.48 2.60 8.24
C LEU A 159 8.99 4.01 7.91
N VAL A 160 9.45 4.20 6.68
CA VAL A 160 9.92 5.50 6.19
C VAL A 160 8.83 6.14 5.35
N ASP A 161 8.48 7.38 5.65
CA ASP A 161 7.72 8.23 4.73
C ASP A 161 8.66 9.19 4.00
N PHE A 162 8.77 9.04 2.68
CA PHE A 162 9.65 9.88 1.88
C PHE A 162 9.16 11.31 1.73
N THR A 163 7.89 11.62 1.98
CA THR A 163 7.40 13.01 1.96
C THR A 163 7.90 13.81 3.16
N GLU A 164 8.29 13.14 4.26
CA GLU A 164 8.87 13.78 5.45
C GLU A 164 10.41 13.88 5.41
N VAL A 165 11.06 13.28 4.41
CA VAL A 165 12.53 13.26 4.28
C VAL A 165 13.08 14.49 3.54
N PHE A 166 12.28 15.08 2.64
CA PHE A 166 12.66 16.21 1.77
C PHE A 166 11.94 17.49 2.14
#